data_AF-A0A5M3Q234-F1
#
_entry.id   AF-A0A5M3Q234-F1
#
_cell.length_a   1.000
_cell.length_b   1.000
_cell.length_c   1.000
_cell.angle_alpha   90.00
_cell.angle_beta   90.00
_cell.angle_gamma   90.00
#
_symmetry.space_group_name_H-M   'P 1'
#
loop_
_entity.id
_entity.type
_entity.pdbx_description
1 polymer ?
#
loop_
_entity_poly.entity_id
_entity_poly.type
_entity_poly.pdbx_seq_one_letter_code
_entity_poly.pdbx_strand_id
1 'polypeptide(L)'
;MSIKNLPDLDQRVIKSLKEHLSTGYEKSNEAVQAVIDAIQLGKIRLTRQADIHGGFEELAGDCFNPAANPSVPPEQLKREAENFRRKIRRTGVWAMISEYWTGREWKRFDNITDNIIGGFVGHDFFGSGYELQVMEAALDAYNQQDLDADGFVIDPYRKAA
;
A
#
# COMPACT_ATOMS: atom_id res chain seq x y z
N MET A 1 11.42 12.09 -14.64
CA MET A 1 11.53 12.36 -13.19
C MET A 1 12.44 11.30 -12.58
N SER A 2 13.40 11.64 -11.72
CA SER A 2 14.26 10.62 -11.06
C SER A 2 13.55 10.08 -9.81
N ILE A 3 13.59 8.76 -9.58
CA ILE A 3 13.02 8.08 -8.39
C ILE A 3 13.45 8.75 -7.08
N LYS A 4 14.64 9.39 -7.05
CA LYS A 4 15.22 10.04 -5.86
C LYS A 4 14.41 11.20 -5.29
N ASN A 5 13.42 11.73 -6.03
CA ASN A 5 12.59 12.86 -5.58
C ASN A 5 11.19 12.45 -5.10
N LEU A 6 10.85 11.16 -5.10
CA LEU A 6 9.56 10.69 -4.62
C LEU A 6 9.55 10.54 -3.08
N PRO A 7 8.38 10.63 -2.42
CA PRO A 7 8.23 10.23 -1.03
C PRO A 7 8.76 8.81 -0.74
N ASP A 8 9.29 8.56 0.47
CA ASP A 8 9.90 7.26 0.84
C ASP A 8 8.95 6.07 0.63
N LEU A 9 7.66 6.23 0.95
CA LEU A 9 6.67 5.16 0.78
C LEU A 9 6.46 4.82 -0.70
N ASP A 10 6.38 5.83 -1.56
CA ASP A 10 6.23 5.63 -3.01
C ASP A 10 7.44 4.91 -3.61
N GLN A 11 8.65 5.26 -3.16
CA GLN A 11 9.87 4.55 -3.58
C GLN A 11 9.84 3.07 -3.18
N ARG A 12 9.33 2.76 -1.98
CA ARG A 12 9.21 1.38 -1.49
C ARG A 12 8.15 0.58 -2.23
N VAL A 13 7.00 1.19 -2.55
CA VAL A 13 5.98 0.56 -3.41
C VAL A 13 6.58 0.20 -4.76
N ILE A 14 7.20 1.18 -5.44
CA ILE A 14 7.82 0.95 -6.75
C ILE A 14 8.85 -0.19 -6.68
N LYS A 15 9.67 -0.20 -5.63
CA LYS A 15 10.67 -1.26 -5.45
C LYS A 15 9.99 -2.64 -5.30
N SER A 16 9.00 -2.76 -4.42
CA SER A 16 8.27 -4.01 -4.19
C SER A 16 7.57 -4.52 -5.45
N LEU A 17 6.86 -3.64 -6.14
CA LEU A 17 6.17 -3.97 -7.39
C LEU A 17 7.13 -4.44 -8.49
N LYS A 18 8.32 -3.84 -8.60
CA LYS A 18 9.36 -4.33 -9.54
C LYS A 18 9.89 -5.70 -9.17
N GLU A 19 9.99 -6.01 -7.87
CA GLU A 19 10.36 -7.35 -7.42
C GLU A 19 9.28 -8.37 -7.81
N HIS A 20 7.99 -8.03 -7.72
CA HIS A 20 6.89 -8.88 -8.21
C HIS A 20 6.95 -9.15 -9.72
N LEU A 21 7.33 -8.15 -10.54
CA LEU A 21 7.52 -8.36 -11.99
C LEU A 21 8.59 -9.41 -12.29
N SER A 22 9.66 -9.43 -11.48
CA SER A 22 10.80 -10.32 -11.70
C SER A 22 10.51 -11.79 -11.39
N THR A 23 9.42 -12.09 -10.67
CA THR A 23 9.03 -13.46 -10.28
C THR A 23 8.04 -14.14 -11.25
N GLY A 24 7.54 -13.43 -12.28
CA GLY A 24 7.01 -14.06 -13.51
C GLY A 24 5.49 -14.22 -13.65
N TYR A 25 4.66 -13.31 -13.11
CA TYR A 25 3.19 -13.37 -13.28
C TYR A 25 2.73 -12.42 -14.41
N GLU A 26 2.56 -12.93 -15.63
CA GLU A 26 2.38 -12.10 -16.85
C GLU A 26 1.16 -11.16 -16.84
N LYS A 27 -0.01 -11.59 -16.32
CA LYS A 27 -1.23 -10.77 -16.31
C LYS A 27 -1.14 -9.54 -15.39
N SER A 28 -0.29 -9.58 -14.36
CA SER A 28 -0.09 -8.43 -13.48
C SER A 28 0.95 -7.45 -14.03
N ASN A 29 1.70 -7.81 -15.07
CA ASN A 29 2.83 -6.98 -15.50
C ASN A 29 2.41 -5.61 -16.05
N GLU A 30 1.33 -5.58 -16.85
CA GLU A 30 0.78 -4.33 -17.38
C GLU A 30 0.20 -3.44 -16.27
N ALA A 31 -0.60 -4.02 -15.38
CA ALA A 31 -1.18 -3.31 -14.24
C ALA A 31 -0.10 -2.74 -13.30
N VAL A 32 0.92 -3.55 -12.98
CA VAL A 32 2.06 -3.13 -12.18
C VAL A 32 2.81 -1.97 -12.84
N GLN A 33 3.08 -2.06 -14.15
CA GLN A 33 3.77 -1.01 -14.86
C GLN A 33 2.94 0.30 -14.88
N ALA A 34 1.63 0.19 -15.12
CA ALA A 34 0.72 1.33 -15.09
C ALA A 34 0.71 2.04 -13.72
N VAL A 35 0.69 1.28 -12.62
CA VAL A 35 0.80 1.81 -11.26
C VAL A 35 2.15 2.49 -11.04
N ILE A 36 3.26 1.87 -11.43
CA ILE A 36 4.59 2.45 -11.30
C ILE A 36 4.68 3.78 -12.05
N ASP A 37 4.18 3.84 -13.27
CA ASP A 37 4.20 5.05 -14.10
C ASP A 37 3.32 6.14 -13.48
N ALA A 38 2.14 5.79 -12.99
CA ALA A 38 1.24 6.72 -12.32
C ALA A 38 1.87 7.34 -11.05
N ILE A 39 2.57 6.55 -10.24
CA ILE A 39 3.33 7.05 -9.08
C ILE A 39 4.44 8.00 -9.54
N GLN A 40 5.23 7.59 -10.54
CA GLN A 40 6.36 8.39 -11.03
C GLN A 40 5.93 9.72 -11.67
N LEU A 41 4.74 9.75 -12.25
CA LEU A 41 4.13 10.95 -12.83
C LEU A 41 3.39 11.80 -11.79
N GLY A 42 3.32 11.37 -10.53
CA GLY A 42 2.64 12.08 -9.46
C GLY A 42 1.11 12.09 -9.59
N LYS A 43 0.53 11.09 -10.26
CA LYS A 43 -0.92 10.92 -10.41
C LYS A 43 -1.55 10.30 -9.17
N ILE A 44 -0.82 9.35 -8.57
CA ILE A 44 -1.22 8.63 -7.36
C ILE A 44 -0.05 8.57 -6.38
N ARG A 45 -0.32 8.36 -5.09
CA ARG A 45 0.70 8.17 -4.06
C ARG A 45 0.21 7.29 -2.93
N LEU A 46 1.13 6.79 -2.13
CA LEU A 46 0.85 6.08 -0.89
C LEU A 46 1.13 6.97 0.33
N THR A 47 0.15 7.04 1.23
CA THR A 47 0.31 7.57 2.57
C THR A 47 0.04 6.46 3.60
N ARG A 48 0.30 6.75 4.87
CA ARG A 48 -0.03 5.83 5.96
C ARG A 48 -0.52 6.60 7.17
N GLN A 49 -1.34 5.93 7.96
CA GLN A 49 -1.76 6.40 9.27
C GLN A 49 -1.58 5.29 10.31
N ALA A 50 -1.42 5.68 11.58
CA ALA A 50 -1.37 4.71 12.66
C ALA A 50 -2.69 3.94 12.70
N ASP A 51 -2.60 2.61 12.71
CA ASP A 51 -3.74 1.75 12.93
C ASP A 51 -3.90 1.56 14.45
N ILE A 52 -4.83 2.32 15.03
CA ILE A 52 -5.08 2.33 16.48
C ILE A 52 -5.84 1.08 16.95
N HIS A 53 -6.40 0.30 16.03
CA HIS A 53 -7.11 -0.93 16.32
C HIS A 53 -6.18 -2.16 16.19
N GLY A 54 -5.11 -2.04 15.41
CA GLY A 54 -4.08 -3.06 15.29
C GLY A 54 -3.26 -3.27 16.56
N GLY A 55 -3.61 -4.30 17.33
CA GLY A 55 -2.87 -4.77 18.51
C GLY A 55 -2.23 -6.14 18.31
N PHE A 56 -1.44 -6.61 19.29
CA PHE A 56 -0.92 -7.98 19.24
C PHE A 56 -2.05 -9.00 19.18
N GLU A 57 -3.10 -8.77 19.97
CA GLU A 57 -4.25 -9.64 20.13
C GLU A 57 -5.03 -9.79 18.81
N GLU A 58 -5.19 -8.71 18.07
CA GLU A 58 -5.87 -8.70 16.76
C GLU A 58 -5.00 -9.32 15.66
N LEU A 59 -3.69 -9.03 15.65
CA LEU A 59 -2.80 -9.41 14.56
C LEU A 59 -2.20 -10.81 14.72
N ALA A 60 -2.06 -11.30 15.95
CA ALA A 60 -1.45 -12.61 16.19
C ALA A 60 -2.33 -13.75 15.67
N GLY A 61 -3.64 -13.64 15.81
CA GLY A 61 -4.58 -14.73 15.55
C GLY A 61 -4.08 -16.04 16.16
N ASP A 62 -4.06 -17.10 15.34
CA ASP A 62 -3.55 -18.41 15.73
C ASP A 62 -2.05 -18.61 15.48
N CYS A 63 -1.31 -17.61 14.98
CA CYS A 63 0.09 -17.78 14.55
C CYS A 63 1.03 -18.28 15.66
N PHE A 64 0.69 -18.02 16.93
CA PHE A 64 1.49 -18.45 18.08
C PHE A 64 0.78 -19.48 18.98
N ASN A 65 -0.36 -20.01 18.53
CA ASN A 65 -1.13 -20.99 19.26
C ASN A 65 -0.53 -22.40 19.05
N PRO A 66 -0.03 -23.09 20.10
CA PRO A 66 0.56 -24.42 19.96
C PRO A 66 -0.42 -25.48 19.45
N ALA A 67 -1.72 -25.32 19.72
CA ALA A 67 -2.73 -26.24 19.20
C ALA A 67 -2.94 -26.09 17.69
N ALA A 68 -2.84 -24.85 17.18
CA ALA A 68 -2.93 -24.57 15.74
C ALA A 68 -1.60 -24.85 15.00
N ASN A 69 -0.46 -24.80 15.70
CA ASN A 69 0.89 -24.98 15.15
C ASN A 69 1.65 -26.13 15.84
N PRO A 70 1.14 -27.38 15.80
CA PRO A 70 1.70 -28.49 16.58
C PRO A 70 3.10 -28.93 16.10
N SER A 71 3.52 -28.52 14.91
CA SER A 71 4.85 -28.80 14.34
C SER A 71 5.95 -27.89 14.88
N VAL A 72 5.60 -26.81 15.58
CA VAL A 72 6.56 -25.84 16.13
C VAL A 72 6.67 -26.04 17.65
N PRO A 73 7.89 -26.14 18.21
CA PRO A 73 8.07 -26.26 19.65
C PRO A 73 7.39 -25.11 20.42
N PRO A 74 6.65 -25.37 21.51
CA PRO A 74 5.93 -24.33 22.26
C PRO A 74 6.82 -23.17 22.75
N GLU A 75 8.06 -23.47 23.15
CA GLU A 75 9.02 -22.44 23.57
C GLU A 75 9.45 -21.53 22.42
N GLN A 76 9.51 -22.06 21.19
CA GLN A 76 9.78 -21.26 20.01
C GLN A 76 8.59 -20.33 19.71
N LEU A 77 7.36 -20.84 19.75
CA LEU A 77 6.15 -20.02 19.55
C LEU A 77 6.06 -18.88 20.57
N LYS A 78 6.40 -19.15 21.84
CA LYS A 78 6.46 -18.13 22.90
C LYS A 78 7.50 -17.04 22.58
N ARG A 79 8.70 -17.43 22.18
CA ARG A 79 9.77 -16.49 21.79
C ARG A 79 9.39 -15.65 20.58
N GLU A 80 8.74 -16.25 19.58
CA GLU A 80 8.25 -15.56 18.40
C GLU A 80 7.13 -14.57 18.73
N ALA A 81 6.19 -14.95 19.60
CA ALA A 81 5.15 -14.05 20.10
C ALA A 81 5.75 -12.84 20.84
N GLU A 82 6.75 -13.03 21.70
CA GLU A 82 7.46 -11.95 22.38
C GLU A 82 8.23 -11.04 21.39
N ASN A 83 8.87 -11.63 20.37
CA ASN A 83 9.51 -10.86 19.30
C ASN A 83 8.49 -10.01 18.54
N PHE A 84 7.33 -10.57 18.23
CA PHE A 84 6.26 -9.88 17.52
C PHE A 84 5.70 -8.71 18.34
N ARG A 85 5.41 -8.92 19.65
CA ARG A 85 5.04 -7.83 20.57
C ARG A 85 6.08 -6.71 20.59
N ARG A 86 7.36 -7.07 20.67
CA ARG A 86 8.46 -6.08 20.64
C ARG A 86 8.52 -5.34 19.32
N LYS A 87 8.30 -6.02 18.19
CA LYS A 87 8.23 -5.41 16.86
C LYS A 87 7.10 -4.37 16.81
N ILE A 88 5.87 -4.75 17.19
CA ILE A 88 4.71 -3.85 17.25
C ILE A 88 5.04 -2.59 18.07
N ARG A 89 5.58 -2.75 19.29
CA ARG A 89 5.94 -1.61 20.15
C ARG A 89 7.00 -0.69 19.54
N ARG A 90 7.94 -1.26 18.79
CA ARG A 90 9.06 -0.50 18.19
C ARG A 90 8.65 0.22 16.92
N THR A 91 7.82 -0.40 16.09
CA THR A 91 7.57 0.07 14.72
C THR A 91 6.15 0.56 14.48
N GLY A 92 5.23 0.33 15.42
CA GLY A 92 3.81 0.62 15.26
C GLY A 92 3.11 -0.33 14.29
N VAL A 93 1.78 -0.20 14.26
CA VAL A 93 0.90 -0.81 13.25
C VAL A 93 0.36 0.30 12.36
N TRP A 94 0.27 0.03 11.06
CA TRP A 94 -0.04 1.01 10.05
C TRP A 94 -1.18 0.54 9.16
N ALA A 95 -2.07 1.48 8.85
CA ALA A 95 -2.97 1.40 7.73
C ALA A 95 -2.37 2.18 6.55
N MET A 96 -2.32 1.53 5.40
CA MET A 96 -1.77 2.06 4.17
C MET A 96 -2.92 2.60 3.33
N ILE A 97 -2.77 3.82 2.80
CA ILE A 97 -3.84 4.54 2.10
C ILE A 97 -3.28 5.02 0.77
N SER A 98 -3.87 4.61 -0.35
CA SER A 98 -3.55 5.23 -1.64
C SER A 98 -4.43 6.45 -1.88
N GLU A 99 -3.83 7.47 -2.49
CA GLU A 99 -4.45 8.75 -2.79
C GLU A 99 -4.24 9.09 -4.26
N TYR A 100 -5.17 9.82 -4.86
CA TYR A 100 -5.07 10.31 -6.24
C TYR A 100 -5.11 11.84 -6.30
N TRP A 101 -4.44 12.40 -7.30
CA TRP A 101 -4.35 13.84 -7.51
C TRP A 101 -5.52 14.36 -8.36
N THR A 102 -6.14 15.45 -7.93
CA THR A 102 -7.28 16.08 -8.64
C THR A 102 -6.92 17.32 -9.45
N GLY A 103 -5.63 17.64 -9.56
CA GLY A 103 -5.17 18.92 -10.09
C GLY A 103 -5.02 20.00 -9.01
N ARG A 104 -5.58 19.77 -7.81
CA ARG A 104 -5.56 20.74 -6.70
C ARG A 104 -5.22 20.13 -5.35
N GLU A 105 -5.73 18.95 -5.08
CA GLU A 105 -5.52 18.26 -3.81
C GLU A 105 -5.41 16.76 -3.99
N TRP A 106 -4.90 16.09 -2.96
CA TRP A 106 -4.87 14.65 -2.88
C TRP A 106 -6.16 14.15 -2.24
N LYS A 107 -6.90 13.31 -2.96
CA LYS A 107 -8.13 12.68 -2.48
C LYS A 107 -7.88 11.25 -2.08
N ARG A 108 -8.56 10.85 -1.00
CA ARG A 108 -8.38 9.54 -0.35
C ARG A 108 -9.66 8.82 0.02
N PHE A 109 -10.82 9.48 0.00
CA PHE A 109 -12.12 8.86 0.35
C PHE A 109 -13.25 9.22 -0.63
N ASP A 110 -13.04 10.25 -1.46
CA ASP A 110 -14.04 10.70 -2.43
C ASP A 110 -13.86 9.88 -3.72
N ASN A 111 -14.92 9.17 -4.15
CA ASN A 111 -14.96 8.36 -5.39
C ASN A 111 -13.86 7.29 -5.48
N ILE A 112 -13.42 6.75 -4.35
CA ILE A 112 -12.42 5.71 -4.27
C ILE A 112 -12.83 4.69 -3.20
N THR A 113 -12.75 3.40 -3.54
CA THR A 113 -13.03 2.27 -2.65
C THR A 113 -11.81 1.35 -2.62
N ASP A 114 -11.67 0.54 -1.56
CA ASP A 114 -10.59 -0.46 -1.43
C ASP A 114 -9.15 0.11 -1.47
N ASN A 115 -9.01 1.41 -1.20
CA ASN A 115 -7.73 2.12 -1.19
C ASN A 115 -7.06 2.19 0.18
N ILE A 116 -7.64 1.52 1.18
CA ILE A 116 -7.12 1.46 2.53
C ILE A 116 -7.05 0.02 3.02
N ILE A 117 -5.91 -0.34 3.61
CA ILE A 117 -5.71 -1.65 4.23
C ILE A 117 -4.88 -1.52 5.51
N GLY A 118 -5.38 -2.11 6.60
CA GLY A 118 -4.83 -2.03 7.95
C GLY A 118 -4.00 -3.25 8.36
N GLY A 119 -3.47 -3.20 9.59
CA GLY A 119 -2.84 -4.36 10.23
C GLY A 119 -1.36 -4.62 9.89
N PHE A 120 -0.65 -3.70 9.24
CA PHE A 120 0.76 -3.92 8.88
C PHE A 120 1.72 -3.43 9.97
N VAL A 121 2.56 -4.33 10.48
CA VAL A 121 3.56 -3.97 11.50
C VAL A 121 4.80 -3.35 10.85
N GLY A 122 5.05 -2.07 11.14
CA GLY A 122 6.20 -1.34 10.60
C GLY A 122 6.17 -1.17 9.08
N HIS A 123 6.81 -2.09 8.36
CA HIS A 123 6.95 -2.05 6.89
C HIS A 123 6.42 -3.33 6.22
N ASP A 124 5.70 -4.18 6.95
CA ASP A 124 5.23 -5.48 6.47
C ASP A 124 4.24 -5.40 5.29
N PHE A 125 3.73 -4.20 4.97
CA PHE A 125 2.96 -3.95 3.75
C PHE A 125 3.80 -4.19 2.48
N PHE A 126 5.08 -3.83 2.50
CA PHE A 126 5.95 -3.98 1.34
C PHE A 126 6.43 -5.43 1.23
N GLY A 127 6.10 -6.10 0.14
CA GLY A 127 6.26 -7.52 -0.13
C GLY A 127 5.03 -8.36 0.27
N SER A 128 3.92 -7.72 0.65
CA SER A 128 2.71 -8.44 1.12
C SER A 128 1.83 -8.98 0.00
N GLY A 129 1.91 -8.37 -1.20
CA GLY A 129 1.02 -8.65 -2.32
C GLY A 129 -0.17 -7.70 -2.41
N TYR A 130 -0.45 -6.91 -1.36
CA TYR A 130 -1.55 -5.94 -1.35
C TYR A 130 -1.21 -4.61 -2.03
N GLU A 131 0.06 -4.36 -2.36
CA GLU A 131 0.48 -3.07 -2.91
C GLU A 131 -0.17 -2.77 -4.24
N LEU A 132 -0.29 -3.77 -5.12
CA LEU A 132 -0.93 -3.58 -6.41
C LEU A 132 -2.41 -3.23 -6.22
N GLN A 133 -3.15 -4.06 -5.47
CA GLN A 133 -4.58 -3.86 -5.22
C GLN A 133 -4.89 -2.46 -4.68
N VAL A 134 -4.15 -2.03 -3.65
CA VAL A 134 -4.38 -0.72 -3.01
C VAL A 134 -4.07 0.42 -3.96
N MET A 135 -2.98 0.33 -4.73
CA MET A 135 -2.59 1.40 -5.65
C MET A 135 -3.45 1.45 -6.91
N GLU A 136 -3.96 0.30 -7.39
CA GLU A 136 -4.92 0.20 -8.49
C GLU A 136 -6.20 0.97 -8.16
N ALA A 137 -6.72 0.87 -6.93
CA ALA A 137 -7.89 1.64 -6.52
C ALA A 137 -7.71 3.16 -6.72
N ALA A 138 -6.53 3.70 -6.41
CA ALA A 138 -6.23 5.11 -6.65
C ALA A 138 -6.04 5.43 -8.14
N LEU A 139 -5.46 4.51 -8.91
CA LEU A 139 -5.31 4.68 -10.35
C LEU A 139 -6.67 4.68 -11.05
N ASP A 140 -7.56 3.78 -10.68
CA ASP A 140 -8.92 3.70 -11.20
C ASP A 140 -9.70 4.98 -10.89
N ALA A 141 -9.64 5.46 -9.65
CA ALA A 141 -10.25 6.73 -9.27
C ALA A 141 -9.64 7.92 -10.04
N TYR A 142 -8.32 7.94 -10.22
CA TYR A 142 -7.65 8.97 -11.01
C TYR A 142 -8.15 8.97 -12.47
N ASN A 143 -8.30 7.80 -13.08
CA ASN A 143 -8.69 7.62 -14.48
C ASN A 143 -10.18 7.88 -14.75
N GLN A 144 -11.01 7.97 -13.72
CA GLN A 144 -12.41 8.41 -13.83
C GLN A 144 -12.55 9.93 -13.93
N GLN A 145 -11.47 10.67 -13.70
CA GLN A 145 -11.46 12.12 -13.87
C GLN A 145 -11.38 12.51 -15.35
N ASP A 146 -11.62 13.79 -15.62
CA ASP A 146 -11.47 14.35 -16.95
C ASP A 146 -9.99 14.57 -17.25
N LEU A 147 -9.44 13.80 -18.18
CA LEU A 147 -8.02 13.80 -18.51
C LEU A 147 -7.75 14.45 -19.86
N ASP A 148 -6.59 15.10 -20.01
CA ASP A 148 -6.08 15.55 -21.29
C ASP A 148 -5.49 14.39 -22.12
N ALA A 149 -4.99 14.73 -23.31
CA ALA A 149 -4.41 13.75 -24.23
C ALA A 149 -3.17 13.02 -23.68
N ASP A 150 -2.50 13.60 -22.68
CA ASP A 150 -1.33 13.05 -22.01
C ASP A 150 -1.71 12.27 -20.72
N GLY A 151 -3.02 12.17 -20.44
CA GLY A 151 -3.56 11.48 -19.28
C GLY A 151 -3.37 12.24 -17.97
N PHE A 152 -3.25 13.57 -18.02
CA PHE A 152 -3.24 14.43 -16.83
C PHE A 152 -4.62 15.02 -16.57
N VAL A 153 -4.99 15.12 -15.29
CA VAL A 153 -6.27 15.70 -14.89
C VAL A 153 -6.36 17.16 -15.34
N ILE A 154 -7.41 17.47 -16.09
CA ILE A 154 -7.73 18.84 -16.49
C ILE A 154 -8.35 19.53 -15.28
N ASP A 155 -7.80 20.69 -14.88
CA ASP A 155 -8.36 21.46 -13.75
C ASP A 155 -9.86 21.70 -14.00
N PRO A 156 -10.76 21.12 -13.18
CA PRO A 156 -12.20 21.15 -13.43
C PRO A 156 -12.76 22.58 -13.41
N TYR A 157 -12.05 23.54 -12.80
CA TYR A 157 -12.45 24.94 -12.80
C TYR A 157 -11.95 25.73 -14.00
N ARG A 158 -10.99 25.23 -14.79
CA ARG A 158 -10.59 25.86 -16.05
C ARG A 158 -11.61 25.61 -17.18
N LYS A 159 -12.44 24.57 -17.06
CA LYS A 159 -13.52 24.27 -18.01
C LYS A 159 -14.76 25.16 -17.85
N ALA A 160 -14.90 25.83 -16.70
CA ALA A 160 -16.05 26.67 -16.38
C ALA A 160 -15.88 28.16 -16.76
N ALA A 161 -14.85 28.49 -17.54
CA ALA A 161 -14.53 29.86 -17.99
C ALA A 161 -14.72 30.02 -19.50
#